data_AF-A0A8S8YU29-F1
#
_entry.id   AF-A0A8S8YU29-F1
#
_cell.length_a   1.000
_cell.length_b   1.000
_cell.length_c   1.000
_cell.angle_alpha   90.00
_cell.angle_beta   90.00
_cell.angle_gamma   90.00
#
_symmetry.space_group_name_H-M   'P 1'
#
loop_
_entity.id
_entity.type
_entity.pdbx_description
1 polymer ?
#
loop_
_entity_poly.entity_id
_entity_poly.type
_entity_poly.pdbx_seq_one_letter_code
_entity_poly.pdbx_strand_id
1 'polypeptide(L)'
;MKGDTVMRLLRQVKSGKVSVEDARVALEDAALTEEAFEAAGNHGVFNEVKPGTIVRASLAPSGDSWLIIMVGLWGILWTLYWAGALAYGLYQHWDQQLLAFNLAMTLLTLIIMGIVYLKYVLPDVIIVKHRRNKYITSHDTNSWKKYEV
;
A
#
# COMPACT_ATOMS: atom_id res chain seq x y z
N MET A 1 34.61 9.65 4.72
CA MET A 1 33.79 10.51 5.60
C MET A 1 32.59 11.17 4.90
N LYS A 2 32.63 11.51 3.59
CA LYS A 2 31.47 12.11 2.89
C LYS A 2 30.28 11.15 2.64
N GLY A 3 30.54 9.86 2.43
CA GLY A 3 29.48 8.86 2.20
C GLY A 3 28.49 8.71 3.36
N ASP A 4 28.95 8.92 4.60
CA ASP A 4 28.11 8.83 5.78
C ASP A 4 27.12 10.02 5.90
N THR A 5 27.53 11.20 5.41
CA THR A 5 26.66 12.39 5.33
C THR A 5 25.53 12.19 4.33
N VAL A 6 25.82 11.61 3.15
CA VAL A 6 24.83 11.28 2.12
C VAL A 6 23.82 10.26 2.67
N MET A 7 24.31 9.22 3.35
CA MET A 7 23.44 8.18 3.86
C MET A 7 22.55 8.66 5.02
N ARG A 8 23.05 9.61 5.80
CA ARG A 8 22.25 10.31 6.81
C ARG A 8 21.16 11.19 6.18
N LEU A 9 21.47 11.92 5.10
CA LEU A 9 20.51 12.74 4.36
C LEU A 9 19.38 11.89 3.75
N LEU A 10 19.72 10.78 3.09
CA LEU A 10 18.72 9.87 2.53
C LEU A 10 17.81 9.24 3.61
N ARG A 11 18.36 8.89 4.79
CA ARG A 11 17.54 8.46 5.94
C ARG A 11 16.63 9.57 6.47
N GLN A 12 17.07 10.81 6.45
CA GLN A 12 16.29 11.96 6.91
C GLN A 12 15.12 12.28 5.96
N VAL A 13 15.35 12.18 4.64
CA VAL A 13 14.28 12.25 3.63
C VAL A 13 13.27 11.10 3.81
N LYS A 14 13.75 9.86 4.02
CA LYS A 14 12.88 8.71 4.34
C LYS A 14 12.02 8.96 5.59
N SER A 15 12.58 9.64 6.59
CA SER A 15 11.85 9.99 7.81
C SER A 15 10.94 11.22 7.68
N GLY A 16 10.89 11.86 6.50
CA GLY A 16 10.09 13.06 6.23
C GLY A 16 10.61 14.32 6.92
N LYS A 17 11.83 14.29 7.49
CA LYS A 17 12.44 15.44 8.18
C LYS A 17 12.99 16.49 7.22
N VAL A 18 13.24 16.11 5.97
CA VAL A 18 13.83 16.95 4.93
C VAL A 18 13.02 16.76 3.65
N SER A 19 12.72 17.87 2.97
CA SER A 19 11.99 17.86 1.69
C SER A 19 12.84 17.23 0.59
N VAL A 20 12.20 16.74 -0.47
CA VAL A 20 12.91 16.12 -1.60
C VAL A 20 13.73 17.18 -2.35
N GLU A 21 13.22 18.40 -2.39
CA GLU A 21 13.81 19.57 -3.02
C GLU A 21 15.13 19.97 -2.34
N ASP A 22 15.14 20.06 -1.00
CA ASP A 22 16.34 20.40 -0.23
C ASP A 22 17.41 19.31 -0.33
N ALA A 23 17.00 18.05 -0.39
CA ALA A 23 17.90 16.93 -0.59
C ALA A 23 18.53 16.94 -1.99
N ARG A 24 17.78 17.39 -3.02
CA ARG A 24 18.27 17.49 -4.39
C ARG A 24 19.42 18.51 -4.50
N VAL A 25 19.24 19.69 -3.92
CA VAL A 25 20.27 20.76 -3.88
C VAL A 25 21.51 20.27 -3.12
N ALA A 26 21.33 19.54 -2.01
CA ALA A 26 22.44 19.02 -1.23
C ALA A 26 23.23 17.88 -1.92
N LEU A 27 22.64 17.22 -2.92
CA LEU A 27 23.23 16.06 -3.61
C LEU A 27 23.77 16.40 -5.01
N GLU A 28 23.49 17.58 -5.57
CA GLU A 28 24.01 18.01 -6.89
C GLU A 28 25.54 18.04 -6.95
N ASP A 29 26.21 18.44 -5.86
CA ASP A 29 27.68 18.54 -5.79
C ASP A 29 28.37 17.31 -5.15
N ALA A 30 27.61 16.27 -4.81
CA ALA A 30 28.14 15.11 -4.09
C ALA A 30 28.58 14.00 -5.06
N ALA A 31 29.83 13.56 -4.96
CA ALA A 31 30.29 12.33 -5.61
C ALA A 31 29.63 11.12 -4.93
N LEU A 32 28.58 10.58 -5.56
CA LEU A 32 27.81 9.44 -5.07
C LEU A 32 28.49 8.13 -5.44
N THR A 33 28.51 7.18 -4.52
CA THR A 33 28.82 5.77 -4.80
C THR A 33 27.62 5.13 -5.52
N GLU A 34 27.86 4.04 -6.26
CA GLU A 34 26.82 3.35 -7.04
C GLU A 34 25.63 2.92 -6.17
N GLU A 35 25.90 2.43 -4.96
CA GLU A 35 24.87 2.09 -3.96
C GLU A 35 24.05 3.31 -3.50
N ALA A 36 24.68 4.48 -3.36
CA ALA A 36 23.99 5.71 -2.98
C ALA A 36 23.16 6.28 -4.14
N PHE A 37 23.59 6.04 -5.38
CA PHE A 37 22.88 6.40 -6.58
C PHE A 37 21.61 5.54 -6.77
N GLU A 38 21.72 4.22 -6.62
CA GLU A 38 20.55 3.33 -6.63
C GLU A 38 19.55 3.66 -5.52
N ALA A 39 20.03 3.96 -4.31
CA ALA A 39 19.17 4.37 -3.20
C ALA A 39 18.43 5.68 -3.50
N ALA A 40 19.12 6.68 -4.03
CA ALA A 40 18.50 7.95 -4.39
C ALA A 40 17.50 7.84 -5.57
N GLY A 41 17.78 6.95 -6.53
CA GLY A 41 16.84 6.59 -7.60
C GLY A 41 15.58 5.91 -7.07
N ASN A 42 15.73 4.92 -6.19
CA ASN A 42 14.61 4.22 -5.53
C ASN A 42 13.75 5.15 -4.65
N HIS A 43 14.37 6.19 -4.09
CA HIS A 43 13.67 7.22 -3.31
C HIS A 43 13.07 8.34 -4.15
N GLY A 44 13.15 8.28 -5.49
CA GLY A 44 12.55 9.26 -6.39
C GLY A 44 13.20 10.64 -6.36
N VAL A 45 14.38 10.78 -5.76
CA VAL A 45 15.09 12.07 -5.61
C VAL A 45 15.51 12.64 -6.97
N PHE A 46 15.80 11.77 -7.95
CA PHE A 46 16.31 12.18 -9.26
C PHE A 46 15.29 12.14 -10.40
N ASN A 47 14.12 11.49 -10.25
CA ASN A 47 13.13 11.35 -11.32
C ASN A 47 11.77 11.92 -10.92
N GLU A 48 11.32 12.96 -11.64
CA GLU A 48 9.91 13.33 -11.66
C GLU A 48 9.12 12.22 -12.36
N VAL A 49 8.46 11.39 -11.55
CA VAL A 49 7.67 10.26 -12.05
C VAL A 49 6.47 10.77 -12.84
N LYS A 50 6.32 10.28 -14.09
CA LYS A 50 5.19 10.64 -14.95
C LYS A 50 3.84 10.26 -14.30
N PRO A 51 2.76 11.04 -14.54
CA PRO A 51 1.43 10.69 -14.05
C PRO A 51 1.02 9.28 -14.50
N GLY A 52 0.57 8.45 -13.56
CA GLY A 52 0.23 7.05 -13.84
C GLY A 52 1.38 6.06 -13.65
N THR A 53 2.58 6.52 -13.25
CA THR A 53 3.65 5.61 -12.84
C THR A 53 3.27 4.90 -11.55
N ILE A 54 3.30 3.56 -11.57
CA ILE A 54 3.05 2.72 -10.40
C ILE A 54 4.39 2.48 -9.73
N VAL A 55 4.64 3.15 -8.61
CA VAL A 55 5.84 2.90 -7.80
C VAL A 55 5.45 1.83 -6.76
N ARG A 56 5.94 0.61 -6.97
CA ARG A 56 5.88 -0.43 -5.94
C ARG A 56 7.00 -0.13 -4.95
N ALA A 57 6.65 0.25 -3.72
CA ALA A 57 7.64 0.23 -2.66
C ALA A 57 8.10 -1.23 -2.51
N SER A 58 9.41 -1.46 -2.33
CA SER A 58 9.94 -2.77 -1.96
C SER A 58 9.12 -3.33 -0.80
N LEU A 59 8.82 -4.65 -0.82
CA LEU A 59 8.06 -5.37 0.21
C LEU A 59 8.23 -4.72 1.59
N ALA A 60 7.10 -4.40 2.24
CA ALA A 60 7.13 -3.79 3.57
C ALA A 60 8.07 -4.63 4.46
N PRO A 61 9.06 -4.03 5.16
CA PRO A 61 10.03 -4.77 5.98
C PRO A 61 9.40 -5.65 7.06
N SER A 62 8.10 -5.49 7.31
CA SER A 62 7.29 -6.29 8.22
C SER A 62 6.85 -7.64 7.65
N GLY A 63 6.92 -7.89 6.34
CA GLY A 63 6.44 -9.12 5.70
C GLY A 63 7.15 -10.39 6.15
N ASP A 64 8.43 -10.28 6.54
CA ASP A 64 9.25 -11.37 7.10
C ASP A 64 9.07 -11.54 8.63
N SER A 65 8.12 -10.85 9.23
CA SER A 65 7.86 -10.99 10.67
C SER A 65 7.31 -12.40 10.96
N TRP A 66 7.98 -13.11 11.86
CA TRP A 66 7.56 -14.41 12.39
C TRP A 66 6.09 -14.43 12.83
N LEU A 67 5.58 -13.29 13.32
CA LEU A 67 4.18 -13.13 13.71
C LEU A 67 3.21 -13.39 12.55
N ILE A 68 3.53 -12.92 11.33
CA ILE A 68 2.67 -13.09 10.15
C ILE A 68 2.62 -14.56 9.75
N ILE A 69 3.75 -15.25 9.79
CA ILE A 69 3.85 -16.68 9.48
C ILE A 69 3.02 -17.49 10.49
N MET A 70 3.17 -17.18 11.79
CA MET A 70 2.40 -17.84 12.86
C MET A 70 0.90 -17.58 12.72
N VAL A 71 0.48 -16.34 12.46
CA VAL A 71 -0.92 -15.98 12.23
C VAL A 71 -1.45 -16.66 10.96
N GLY A 72 -0.61 -16.78 9.92
CA GLY A 72 -0.95 -17.46 8.68
C GLY A 72 -1.23 -18.96 8.89
N LEU A 73 -0.33 -19.65 9.58
CA LEU A 73 -0.50 -21.06 9.94
C LEU A 73 -1.71 -21.27 10.85
N TRP A 74 -1.87 -20.43 11.87
CA TRP A 74 -3.04 -20.43 12.75
C TRP A 74 -4.32 -20.26 11.94
N GLY A 75 -4.39 -19.26 11.06
CA GLY A 75 -5.57 -18.97 10.27
C GLY A 75 -5.95 -20.09 9.31
N ILE A 76 -4.96 -20.72 8.66
CA ILE A 76 -5.20 -21.88 7.79
C ILE A 76 -5.76 -23.06 8.60
N LEU A 77 -5.12 -23.40 9.74
CA LEU A 77 -5.56 -24.50 10.59
C LEU A 77 -6.99 -24.30 11.08
N TRP A 78 -7.32 -23.10 11.57
CA TRP A 78 -8.68 -22.81 12.04
C TRP A 78 -9.69 -22.79 10.92
N THR A 79 -9.36 -22.22 9.76
CA THR A 79 -10.27 -22.21 8.61
C THR A 79 -10.61 -23.64 8.18
N LEU A 80 -9.61 -24.52 8.10
CA LEU A 80 -9.81 -25.94 7.78
C LEU A 80 -10.62 -26.66 8.87
N TYR A 81 -10.36 -26.36 10.14
CA TYR A 81 -11.14 -26.92 11.26
C TYR A 81 -12.62 -26.54 11.16
N TRP A 82 -12.94 -25.25 11.01
CA TRP A 82 -14.33 -24.78 10.90
C TRP A 82 -15.00 -25.30 9.62
N ALA A 83 -14.30 -25.34 8.50
CA ALA A 83 -14.83 -25.85 7.23
C ALA A 83 -15.09 -27.36 7.31
N GLY A 84 -14.15 -28.10 7.91
CA GLY A 84 -14.28 -29.54 8.14
C GLY A 84 -15.42 -29.87 9.11
N ALA A 85 -15.54 -29.12 10.21
CA ALA A 85 -16.63 -29.27 11.17
C ALA A 85 -17.99 -28.95 10.53
N LEU A 86 -18.06 -27.94 9.66
CA LEU A 86 -19.26 -27.65 8.87
C LEU A 86 -19.61 -28.81 7.95
N ALA A 87 -18.65 -29.29 7.15
CA ALA A 87 -18.86 -30.40 6.21
C ALA A 87 -19.29 -31.69 6.94
N TYR A 88 -18.63 -32.00 8.05
CA TYR A 88 -18.98 -33.12 8.91
C TYR A 88 -20.37 -32.95 9.53
N GLY A 89 -20.67 -31.77 10.06
CA GLY A 89 -21.98 -31.45 10.63
C GLY A 89 -23.10 -31.54 9.62
N LEU A 90 -22.84 -31.19 8.36
CA LEU A 90 -23.81 -31.30 7.27
C LEU A 90 -24.09 -32.78 6.96
N TYR A 91 -23.05 -33.62 6.95
CA TYR A 91 -23.18 -35.06 6.77
C TYR A 91 -23.91 -35.75 7.94
N GLN A 92 -23.69 -35.28 9.17
CA GLN A 92 -24.32 -35.81 10.39
C GLN A 92 -25.65 -35.12 10.75
N HIS A 93 -26.22 -34.33 9.85
CA HIS A 93 -27.50 -33.64 10.04
C HIS A 93 -27.58 -32.82 11.34
N TRP A 94 -26.52 -32.06 11.64
CA TRP A 94 -26.51 -31.14 12.76
C TRP A 94 -27.57 -30.04 12.60
N ASP A 95 -27.96 -29.48 13.74
CA ASP A 95 -28.92 -28.38 13.76
C ASP A 95 -28.42 -27.17 12.96
N GLN A 96 -29.37 -26.44 12.36
CA GLN A 96 -29.09 -25.32 11.48
C GLN A 96 -28.32 -24.20 12.19
N GLN A 97 -28.56 -23.98 13.48
CA GLN A 97 -27.86 -22.96 14.24
C GLN A 97 -26.37 -23.28 14.38
N LEU A 98 -26.04 -24.56 14.61
CA LEU A 98 -24.66 -25.02 14.73
C LEU A 98 -23.93 -24.97 13.38
N LEU A 99 -24.60 -25.34 12.29
CA LEU A 99 -24.07 -25.21 10.93
C LEU A 99 -23.78 -23.75 10.57
N ALA A 100 -24.73 -22.85 10.84
CA ALA A 100 -24.57 -21.42 10.60
C ALA A 100 -23.42 -20.82 11.42
N PHE A 101 -23.24 -21.28 12.66
CA PHE A 101 -22.09 -20.88 13.48
C PHE A 101 -20.76 -21.28 12.85
N ASN A 102 -20.61 -22.54 12.43
CA ASN A 102 -19.37 -23.00 11.79
C ASN A 102 -19.09 -22.25 10.47
N LEU A 103 -20.13 -21.90 9.70
CA LEU A 103 -20.01 -21.07 8.49
C LEU A 103 -19.55 -19.65 8.82
N ALA A 104 -20.14 -19.04 9.84
CA ALA A 104 -19.76 -17.70 10.29
C ALA A 104 -18.29 -17.67 10.74
N MET A 105 -17.85 -18.71 11.47
CA MET A 105 -16.46 -18.82 11.93
C MET A 105 -15.46 -19.06 10.78
N THR A 106 -15.82 -19.83 9.75
CA THR A 106 -15.00 -19.96 8.53
C THR A 106 -14.84 -18.62 7.82
N LEU A 107 -15.94 -17.88 7.64
CA LEU A 107 -15.88 -16.57 6.99
C LEU A 107 -15.10 -15.55 7.81
N LEU A 108 -15.30 -15.52 9.13
CA LEU A 108 -14.59 -14.63 10.04
C LEU A 108 -13.07 -14.85 9.98
N THR A 109 -12.63 -16.12 10.06
CA THR A 109 -11.21 -16.47 10.01
C THR A 109 -10.58 -16.11 8.66
N LEU A 110 -11.29 -16.33 7.55
CA LEU A 110 -10.86 -15.91 6.22
C LEU A 110 -10.75 -14.38 6.09
N ILE A 111 -11.70 -13.63 6.63
CA ILE A 111 -11.67 -12.16 6.59
C ILE A 111 -10.48 -11.63 7.39
N ILE A 112 -10.23 -12.17 8.59
CA ILE A 112 -9.07 -11.79 9.41
C ILE A 112 -7.77 -12.07 8.66
N MET A 113 -7.64 -13.26 8.07
CA MET A 113 -6.49 -13.62 7.23
C MET A 113 -6.34 -12.68 6.03
N GLY A 114 -7.43 -12.32 5.36
CA GLY A 114 -7.44 -11.38 4.25
C GLY A 114 -6.96 -9.98 4.64
N ILE A 115 -7.41 -9.46 5.79
CA ILE A 115 -6.96 -8.17 6.32
C ILE A 115 -5.47 -8.19 6.64
N VAL A 116 -5.00 -9.25 7.30
CA VAL A 116 -3.57 -9.41 7.63
C VAL A 116 -2.73 -9.49 6.36
N TYR A 117 -3.19 -10.24 5.35
CA TYR A 117 -2.52 -10.33 4.05
C TYR A 117 -2.43 -8.96 3.35
N LEU A 118 -3.55 -8.24 3.25
CA LEU A 118 -3.58 -6.92 2.59
C LEU A 118 -2.71 -5.89 3.33
N LYS A 119 -2.68 -5.94 4.66
CA LYS A 119 -1.98 -4.95 5.48
C LYS A 119 -0.48 -5.21 5.62
N TYR A 120 -0.06 -6.47 5.63
CA TYR A 120 1.31 -6.82 6.02
C TYR A 120 2.09 -7.61 4.97
N VAL A 121 1.41 -8.26 4.01
CA VAL A 121 2.06 -9.09 2.97
C VAL A 121 2.03 -8.38 1.62
N LEU A 122 0.91 -7.77 1.26
CA LEU A 122 0.77 -7.07 -0.02
C LEU A 122 1.68 -5.82 -0.02
N PRO A 123 2.53 -5.62 -1.03
CA PRO A 123 3.40 -4.45 -1.09
C PRO A 123 2.57 -3.18 -1.27
N ASP A 124 2.85 -2.15 -0.48
CA ASP A 124 2.18 -0.86 -0.61
C ASP A 124 2.40 -0.30 -2.02
N VAL A 125 1.30 -0.07 -2.73
CA VAL A 125 1.31 0.52 -4.07
C VAL A 125 0.99 1.99 -3.95
N ILE A 126 1.99 2.84 -4.20
CA ILE A 126 1.80 4.29 -4.24
C ILE A 126 1.56 4.67 -5.70
N ILE A 127 0.35 5.16 -5.98
CA ILE A 127 -0.01 5.66 -7.31
C ILE A 127 0.05 7.18 -7.28
N VAL A 128 1.01 7.76 -8.02
CA VAL A 128 1.10 9.21 -8.18
C VAL A 128 -0.06 9.68 -9.06
N LYS A 129 -1.06 10.31 -8.44
CA LYS A 129 -2.19 10.95 -9.11
C LYS A 129 -2.03 12.46 -9.05
N HIS A 130 -1.84 13.10 -10.20
CA HIS A 130 -1.93 14.55 -10.31
C HIS A 130 -3.38 14.98 -10.56
N ARG A 131 -3.80 16.07 -9.90
CA ARG A 131 -5.07 16.74 -10.24
C ARG A 131 -4.91 17.40 -11.60
N ARG A 132 -5.62 16.93 -12.63
CA ARG A 132 -5.77 17.71 -13.87
C ARG A 132 -6.54 18.99 -13.55
N ASN A 133 -6.02 20.15 -13.97
CA ASN A 133 -6.79 21.38 -13.91
C ASN A 133 -8.07 21.22 -14.74
N LYS A 134 -9.20 21.67 -14.17
CA LYS A 134 -10.48 21.71 -14.87
C LYS A 134 -10.31 22.61 -16.09
N TYR A 135 -10.63 22.11 -17.28
CA TYR A 135 -10.71 22.96 -18.47
C TYR A 135 -11.91 23.89 -18.29
N ILE A 136 -11.65 25.17 -18.05
CA ILE A 136 -12.66 26.22 -18.02
C ILE A 136 -12.69 26.78 -19.43
N THR A 137 -13.75 26.48 -20.18
CA THR A 137 -14.01 27.15 -21.47
C THR A 137 -14.14 28.65 -21.22
N SER A 138 -13.67 29.49 -22.16
CA SER A 138 -14.00 30.92 -22.13
C SER A 138 -15.52 31.08 -22.01
N HIS A 139 -15.96 31.97 -21.12
CA HIS A 139 -17.38 32.26 -20.94
C HIS A 139 -17.98 32.69 -22.27
N ASP A 140 -18.99 31.96 -22.76
CA ASP A 140 -19.68 32.31 -24.00
C ASP A 140 -20.55 33.53 -23.73
N THR A 141 -20.10 34.69 -24.18
CA THR A 141 -20.79 35.98 -24.00
C THR A 141 -22.17 36.01 -24.69
N ASN A 142 -22.48 35.05 -25.58
CA ASN A 142 -23.76 34.96 -26.28
C ASN A 142 -24.77 34.00 -25.62
N SER A 143 -24.41 33.30 -24.53
CA SER A 143 -25.31 32.32 -23.90
C SER A 143 -26.32 32.93 -22.92
N TRP A 144 -26.40 34.26 -22.81
CA TRP A 144 -27.33 34.95 -21.92
C TRP A 144 -28.76 34.87 -22.48
N LYS A 145 -29.59 33.97 -21.93
CA LYS A 145 -31.04 34.00 -22.16
C LYS A 145 -31.71 34.90 -21.14
N LYS A 146 -32.38 35.94 -21.62
CA LYS A 146 -33.28 36.77 -20.81
C LYS A 146 -34.57 35.97 -20.62
N TYR A 147 -34.83 35.54 -19.39
CA TYR A 147 -36.12 34.96 -19.03
C TYR A 147 -37.05 36.11 -18.65
N GLU A 148 -38.13 36.28 -19.41
CA GLU A 148 -39.21 37.20 -19.03
C GLU A 148 -40.01 36.58 -17.88
N VAL A 149 -40.34 37.41 -16.89
CA VAL A 149 -41.11 37.03 -15.68
C VAL A 149 -42.58 37.29 -15.95
#